data_AF-A0AAW7F0J8-F1
#
_entry.id   AF-A0AAW7F0J8-F1
#
_cell.length_a   1.000
_cell.length_b   1.000
_cell.length_c   1.000
_cell.angle_alpha   90.00
_cell.angle_beta   90.00
_cell.angle_gamma   90.00
#
_symmetry.space_group_name_H-M   'P 1'
#
loop_
_entity.id
_entity.type
_entity.pdbx_description
1 polymer ?
#
loop_
_entity_poly.entity_id
_entity_poly.type
_entity_poly.pdbx_seq_one_letter_code
_entity_poly.pdbx_strand_id
1 'polypeptide(L)'
;MRIEVTIAKTSPLPAGAIDALAGELSRRIHHSFPDNAGNVVVRYAAANNLSVIGATKEDKERISEILQETWESADDWFVNE
;
A
#
# COMPACT_ATOMS: atom_id res chain seq x y z
N MET A 1 -5.53 -2.62 -12.86
CA MET A 1 -4.32 -3.04 -12.11
C MET A 1 -4.71 -3.63 -10.76
N ARG A 2 -3.98 -4.61 -10.24
CA ARG A 2 -4.19 -5.17 -8.88
C ARG A 2 -2.89 -5.10 -8.08
N ILE A 3 -2.97 -4.55 -6.87
CA ILE A 3 -1.84 -4.31 -5.98
C ILE A 3 -2.08 -5.07 -4.69
N GLU A 4 -1.16 -5.95 -4.33
CA GLU A 4 -1.21 -6.73 -3.11
C GLU A 4 0.02 -6.43 -2.26
N VAL A 5 -0.22 -5.92 -1.06
CA VAL A 5 0.79 -5.69 -0.04
C VAL A 5 0.61 -6.73 1.06
N THR A 6 1.71 -7.36 1.43
CA THR A 6 1.74 -8.27 2.57
C THR A 6 2.71 -7.76 3.62
N ILE A 7 2.29 -7.82 4.87
CA ILE A 7 3.07 -7.41 6.04
C ILE A 7 3.39 -8.65 6.87
N ALA A 8 4.64 -8.79 7.26
CA ALA A 8 5.11 -9.91 8.06
C ALA A 8 4.41 -9.90 9.43
N LYS A 9 3.83 -11.03 9.82
CA LYS A 9 3.21 -11.22 11.13
C LYS A 9 4.16 -10.98 12.31
N THR A 10 5.47 -11.00 12.07
CA THR A 10 6.51 -10.69 13.05
C THR A 10 6.58 -9.20 13.41
N SER A 11 5.96 -8.33 12.61
CA SER A 11 5.90 -6.89 12.81
C SER A 11 4.43 -6.46 12.92
N PRO A 12 3.76 -6.75 14.06
CA PRO A 12 2.36 -6.40 14.23
C PRO A 12 2.18 -4.89 14.28
N LEU A 13 1.25 -4.39 13.47
CA LEU A 13 0.82 -2.99 13.49
C LEU A 13 -0.35 -2.80 14.47
N PRO A 14 -0.58 -1.58 14.97
CA PRO A 14 -1.74 -1.24 15.78
C PRO A 14 -3.06 -1.65 15.13
N ALA A 15 -4.11 -1.81 15.95
CA ALA A 15 -5.45 -2.08 15.45
C ALA A 15 -5.88 -0.98 14.46
N GLY A 16 -6.49 -1.37 13.34
CA GLY A 16 -6.90 -0.43 12.29
C GLY A 16 -5.79 0.07 11.36
N ALA A 17 -4.50 -0.15 11.69
CA ALA A 17 -3.38 0.29 10.84
C ALA A 17 -3.37 -0.36 9.46
N ILE A 18 -3.80 -1.63 9.35
CA ILE A 18 -3.90 -2.33 8.07
C ILE A 18 -4.96 -1.67 7.18
N ASP A 19 -6.13 -1.37 7.74
CA ASP A 19 -7.24 -0.76 7.00
C ASP A 19 -6.90 0.70 6.64
N ALA A 20 -6.26 1.44 7.55
CA ALA A 20 -5.79 2.78 7.31
C ALA A 20 -4.73 2.82 6.19
N LEU A 21 -3.75 1.90 6.22
CA LEU A 21 -2.74 1.78 5.17
C LEU A 21 -3.36 1.42 3.82
N ALA A 22 -4.32 0.48 3.79
CA ALA A 22 -5.04 0.13 2.57
C ALA A 22 -5.78 1.34 2.00
N GLY A 23 -6.45 2.12 2.85
CA GLY A 23 -7.17 3.34 2.47
C GLY A 23 -6.24 4.42 1.90
N GLU A 24 -5.17 4.75 2.62
CA GLU A 24 -4.26 5.82 2.17
C GLU A 24 -3.49 5.41 0.90
N LEU A 25 -2.99 4.17 0.84
CA LEU A 25 -2.34 3.68 -0.37
C LEU A 25 -3.30 3.68 -1.56
N SER A 26 -4.55 3.24 -1.37
CA SER A 26 -5.59 3.31 -2.41
C SER A 26 -5.80 4.75 -2.90
N ARG A 27 -5.84 5.73 -2.00
CA ARG A 27 -6.00 7.15 -2.35
C ARG A 27 -4.84 7.67 -3.19
N ARG A 28 -3.60 7.39 -2.80
CA ARG A 28 -2.39 7.83 -3.54
C ARG A 28 -2.23 7.13 -4.88
N ILE A 29 -2.57 5.85 -4.95
CA ILE A 29 -2.59 5.09 -6.20
C ILE A 29 -3.64 5.67 -7.16
N HIS A 30 -4.84 5.95 -6.69
CA HIS A 30 -5.88 6.56 -7.53
C HIS A 30 -5.46 7.94 -8.04
N HIS A 31 -4.77 8.74 -7.22
CA HIS A 31 -4.23 10.03 -7.64
C HIS A 31 -3.16 9.92 -8.74
N SER A 32 -2.27 8.91 -8.63
CA SER A 32 -1.18 8.70 -9.60
C SER A 32 -1.64 7.96 -10.86
N PHE A 33 -2.68 7.13 -10.75
CA PHE A 33 -3.22 6.27 -11.80
C PHE A 33 -4.75 6.42 -11.92
N PRO A 34 -5.25 7.59 -12.35
CA PRO A 34 -6.69 7.88 -12.39
C PRO A 34 -7.46 6.94 -13.32
N ASP A 35 -6.88 6.58 -14.46
CA ASP A 35 -7.49 5.68 -15.46
C ASP A 35 -7.40 4.19 -15.06
N ASN A 36 -6.64 3.89 -14.02
CA ASN A 36 -6.35 2.53 -13.55
C ASN A 36 -6.50 2.48 -12.04
N ALA A 37 -7.73 2.67 -11.55
CA ALA A 37 -8.08 2.50 -10.14
C ALA A 37 -7.64 1.11 -9.67
N GLY A 38 -6.46 1.07 -9.04
CA GLY A 38 -5.82 -0.16 -8.62
C GLY A 38 -6.60 -0.74 -7.45
N ASN A 39 -6.98 -2.01 -7.53
CA ASN A 39 -7.50 -2.71 -6.36
C ASN A 39 -6.33 -2.97 -5.41
N VAL A 40 -6.28 -2.23 -4.30
CA VAL A 40 -5.26 -2.34 -3.26
C VAL A 40 -5.75 -3.27 -2.17
N VAL A 41 -4.98 -4.32 -1.89
CA VAL A 41 -5.24 -5.27 -0.80
C VAL A 41 -4.03 -5.31 0.12
N VAL A 42 -4.24 -5.05 1.41
CA VAL A 42 -3.21 -5.17 2.45
C VAL A 42 -3.60 -6.30 3.39
N ARG A 43 -2.67 -7.22 3.68
CA ARG A 43 -2.91 -8.33 4.62
C ARG A 43 -1.65 -8.80 5.34
N TYR A 44 -1.82 -9.48 6.46
CA TYR A 44 -0.70 -10.16 7.11
C TYR A 44 -0.31 -11.46 6.40
N ALA A 45 1.01 -11.71 6.28
CA ALA A 45 1.60 -12.93 5.74
C ALA A 45 2.87 -13.34 6.51
N ALA A 46 3.55 -14.39 6.05
CA ALA A 46 4.78 -14.86 6.67
C ALA A 46 5.96 -13.88 6.49
N ALA A 47 5.95 -13.07 5.43
CA ALA A 47 6.99 -12.11 5.09
C ALA A 47 6.38 -10.86 4.44
N ASN A 48 7.17 -9.78 4.37
CA ASN A 48 6.82 -8.58 3.63
C ASN A 48 6.95 -8.84 2.12
N ASN A 49 5.94 -8.45 1.34
CA ASN A 49 6.00 -8.53 -0.12
C ASN A 49 5.04 -7.53 -0.77
N LEU A 50 5.44 -6.98 -1.91
CA LEU A 50 4.61 -6.16 -2.81
C LEU A 50 4.46 -6.91 -4.13
N SER A 51 3.21 -7.15 -4.55
CA SER A 51 2.88 -7.76 -5.84
C SER A 51 1.96 -6.84 -6.63
N VAL A 52 2.30 -6.58 -7.89
CA VAL A 52 1.51 -5.75 -8.79
C VAL A 52 1.24 -6.52 -10.08
N ILE A 53 -0.04 -6.73 -10.37
CA ILE A 53 -0.53 -7.51 -11.50
C ILE A 53 -1.20 -6.58 -12.52
N GLY A 54 -0.84 -6.74 -13.79
CA GLY A 54 -1.39 -5.96 -14.90
C GLY A 54 -0.92 -4.50 -14.92
N ALA A 55 0.36 -4.27 -14.60
CA ALA A 55 1.02 -2.96 -14.65
C ALA A 55 2.35 -3.09 -15.40
N THR A 56 2.80 -2.00 -16.02
CA THR A 56 4.11 -1.92 -16.68
C THR A 56 5.25 -1.96 -15.66
N LYS A 57 6.51 -2.05 -16.13
CA LYS A 57 7.65 -2.05 -15.20
C LYS A 57 7.79 -0.70 -14.52
N GLU A 58 7.60 0.37 -15.28
CA GLU A 58 7.63 1.75 -14.85
C GLU A 58 6.54 2.03 -13.81
N ASP A 59 5.31 1.53 -14.04
CA ASP A 59 4.22 1.66 -13.05
C ASP A 59 4.57 0.94 -11.74
N LYS A 60 5.20 -0.24 -11.81
CA LYS A 60 5.61 -1.00 -10.62
C LYS A 60 6.64 -0.25 -9.78
N GLU A 61 7.60 0.39 -10.45
CA GLU A 61 8.60 1.24 -9.79
C GLU A 61 7.91 2.41 -9.09
N ARG A 62 7.01 3.12 -9.79
CA ARG A 62 6.24 4.22 -9.20
C ARG A 62 5.34 3.78 -8.04
N ILE A 63 4.71 2.61 -8.12
CA ILE A 63 3.88 2.07 -7.02
C ILE A 63 4.74 1.73 -5.80
N SER A 64 5.96 1.23 -6.02
CA SER A 64 6.90 0.93 -4.95
C SER A 64 7.33 2.22 -4.24
N GLU A 65 7.60 3.30 -4.99
CA GLU A 65 7.88 4.63 -4.44
C GLU A 65 6.68 5.16 -3.63
N ILE A 66 5.46 5.09 -4.18
CA ILE A 66 4.26 5.54 -3.46
C ILE A 66 4.09 4.78 -2.15
N LEU A 67 4.32 3.46 -2.14
CA LEU A 67 4.26 2.66 -0.92
C LEU A 67 5.30 3.13 0.11
N GLN A 68 6.53 3.43 -0.33
CA GLN A 68 7.59 3.95 0.53
C GLN A 68 7.23 5.34 1.08
N GLU A 69 6.82 6.28 0.23
CA GLU A 69 6.35 7.62 0.63
C GLU A 69 5.19 7.52 1.63
N THR A 70 4.26 6.58 1.44
CA THR A 70 3.14 6.33 2.37
C THR A 70 3.67 5.84 3.70
N TRP A 71 4.65 4.94 3.71
CA TRP A 71 5.23 4.44 4.94
C TRP A 71 6.02 5.49 5.70
N GLU A 72 6.81 6.32 5.00
CA GLU A 72 7.64 7.37 5.60
C GLU A 72 6.83 8.55 6.14
N SER A 73 5.66 8.83 5.54
CA SER A 73 4.74 9.88 5.99
C SER A 73 3.65 9.36 6.94
N ALA A 74 3.83 8.18 7.56
CA ALA A 74 2.84 7.60 8.47
C ALA A 74 2.39 8.57 9.57
N ASP A 75 3.31 9.38 10.09
CA ASP A 75 3.01 10.37 11.14
C ASP A 75 2.00 11.46 10.67
N ASP A 76 1.87 11.70 9.37
CA ASP A 76 0.99 12.73 8.81
C ASP A 76 -0.44 12.21 8.53
N TRP A 77 -0.59 10.92 8.19
CA TRP A 77 -1.89 10.36 7.78
C TRP A 77 -2.45 9.30 8.72
N PHE A 78 -1.61 8.67 9.55
CA PHE A 78 -2.03 7.64 10.48
C PHE A 78 -2.23 8.24 11.88
N VAL A 79 -3.45 8.68 12.16
CA VAL A 79 -3.85 9.17 13.49
C VAL A 79 -4.32 7.98 14.32
N ASN A 80 -3.53 7.58 15.32
CA ASN A 80 -3.96 6.66 16.38
C ASN A 80 -4.81 7.47 17.38
N GLU A 81 -6.14 7.30 17.37
CA GLU A 81 -7.00 7.62 18.51
C GLU A 81 -7.06 6.45 19.51
#